data_AF-A0A958FNY1-F1
#
_entry.id   AF-A0A958FNY1-F1
#
_cell.length_a   1.000
_cell.length_b   1.000
_cell.length_c   1.000
_cell.angle_alpha   90.00
_cell.angle_beta   90.00
_cell.angle_gamma   90.00
#
_symmetry.space_group_name_H-M   'P 1'
#
loop_
_entity.id
_entity.type
_entity.pdbx_description
1 polymer ?
#
loop_
_entity_poly.entity_id
_entity_poly.type
_entity_poly.pdbx_seq_one_letter_code
_entity_poly.pdbx_strand_id
1 'polypeptide(L)'
;MEIENFIITQPVFHELRIKRSVFLGSLLPAETRDIAEEVIATLRSKYHDATHNCFAYRIDADEWRYSDDGEPSGTAGKPILAMLEKYQLVQCVLVVTRHFGGIKLGTGGLIRAYSQCA
;
A
#
# COMPACT_ATOMS: atom_id res chain seq x y z
N MET A 1 -2.28 13.83 -24.84
CA MET A 1 -3.34 13.78 -23.82
C MET A 1 -2.68 14.18 -22.52
N GLU A 2 -3.14 15.26 -21.88
CA GLU A 2 -2.74 15.55 -20.52
C GLU A 2 -3.29 14.41 -19.64
N ILE A 3 -2.40 13.81 -18.84
CA ILE A 3 -2.79 12.82 -17.84
C ILE A 3 -3.37 13.61 -16.68
N GLU A 4 -4.68 13.56 -16.52
CA GLU A 4 -5.33 14.13 -15.34
C GLU A 4 -5.00 13.25 -14.14
N ASN A 5 -4.40 13.85 -13.10
CA ASN A 5 -4.10 13.17 -11.85
C ASN A 5 -5.16 13.53 -10.81
N PHE A 6 -5.49 12.57 -9.95
CA PHE A 6 -6.46 12.74 -8.88
C PHE A 6 -5.76 12.74 -7.52
N ILE A 7 -6.32 13.51 -6.59
CA ILE A 7 -5.91 13.51 -5.19
C ILE A 7 -7.06 13.02 -4.32
N ILE A 8 -6.73 12.40 -3.19
CA ILE A 8 -7.70 12.14 -2.13
C ILE A 8 -7.64 13.26 -1.10
N THR A 9 -8.80 13.63 -0.55
CA THR A 9 -8.90 14.70 0.46
C THR A 9 -9.14 14.17 1.87
N GLN A 10 -9.43 12.88 2.01
CA GLN A 10 -9.67 12.21 3.28
C GLN A 10 -9.05 10.81 3.29
N PRO A 11 -8.62 10.32 4.46
CA PRO A 11 -8.16 8.94 4.60
C PRO A 11 -9.25 7.93 4.22
N VAL A 12 -8.84 6.85 3.56
CA VAL A 12 -9.69 5.70 3.23
C VAL A 12 -9.07 4.44 3.83
N PHE A 13 -9.90 3.65 4.50
CA PHE A 13 -9.48 2.40 5.12
C PHE A 13 -10.28 1.22 4.55
N HIS A 14 -9.59 0.11 4.31
CA HIS A 14 -10.19 -1.11 3.81
C HIS A 14 -9.62 -2.33 4.52
N GLU A 15 -10.45 -3.34 4.77
CA GLU A 15 -10.03 -4.64 5.30
C GLU A 15 -10.39 -5.75 4.33
N LEU A 16 -9.41 -6.60 4.00
CA LEU A 16 -9.55 -7.77 3.16
C LEU A 16 -9.05 -9.02 3.90
N ARG A 17 -9.84 -10.10 3.88
CA ARG A 17 -9.47 -11.39 4.49
C ARG A 17 -9.32 -12.46 3.42
N ILE A 18 -8.14 -13.08 3.35
CA ILE A 18 -7.83 -14.17 2.41
C ILE A 18 -7.09 -15.28 3.13
N LYS A 19 -7.65 -16.50 3.10
CA LYS A 19 -7.06 -17.70 3.74
C LYS A 19 -6.52 -17.41 5.14
N ARG A 20 -7.37 -16.82 5.99
CA ARG A 20 -7.08 -16.39 7.38
C ARG A 20 -6.09 -15.25 7.54
N SER A 21 -5.38 -14.83 6.48
CA SER A 21 -4.58 -13.61 6.52
C SER A 21 -5.51 -12.40 6.46
N VAL A 22 -5.15 -11.35 7.19
CA VAL A 22 -5.85 -10.06 7.18
C VAL A 22 -4.94 -9.03 6.53
N PHE A 23 -5.49 -8.25 5.60
CA PHE A 23 -4.84 -7.15 4.92
C PHE A 23 -5.64 -5.88 5.25
N LEU A 24 -4.98 -4.88 5.80
CA LEU A 24 -5.56 -3.58 6.15
C LEU A 24 -4.96 -2.53 5.22
N GLY A 25 -5.72 -2.08 4.23
CA GLY A 25 -5.35 -0.97 3.36
C GLY A 25 -5.63 0.36 4.05
N SER A 26 -4.62 1.20 4.18
CA SER A 26 -4.71 2.57 4.71
C SER A 26 -4.19 3.54 3.67
N LEU A 27 -5.09 4.21 2.95
CA LEU A 27 -4.78 5.26 1.97
C LEU A 27 -4.93 6.62 2.65
N LEU A 28 -3.89 7.45 2.65
CA LEU A 28 -3.87 8.76 3.29
C LEU A 28 -3.33 9.84 2.33
N PRO A 29 -3.82 11.09 2.43
CA PRO A 29 -3.21 12.22 1.74
C PRO A 29 -1.75 12.41 2.19
N ALA A 30 -0.86 12.65 1.25
CA ALA A 30 0.55 12.93 1.49
C ALA A 30 1.11 13.77 0.34
N GLU A 31 1.13 15.09 0.53
CA GLU A 31 1.55 16.05 -0.50
C GLU A 31 3.06 16.07 -0.74
N THR A 32 3.83 15.54 0.19
CA THR A 32 5.29 15.47 0.10
C THR A 32 5.79 14.11 0.54
N ARG A 33 7.02 13.78 0.12
CA ARG A 33 7.72 12.59 0.58
C ARG A 33 7.82 12.52 2.11
N ASP A 34 8.10 13.63 2.77
CA ASP A 34 8.26 13.67 4.23
C ASP A 34 6.95 13.30 4.93
N ILE A 35 5.80 13.81 4.45
CA ILE A 35 4.49 13.44 4.97
C ILE A 35 4.23 11.94 4.74
N ALA A 36 4.55 11.42 3.56
CA ALA A 36 4.37 10.00 3.25
C ALA A 36 5.20 9.10 4.20
N GLU A 37 6.46 9.44 4.44
CA GLU A 37 7.35 8.70 5.36
C GLU A 37 6.88 8.79 6.81
N GLU A 38 6.35 9.94 7.26
CA GLU A 38 5.75 10.11 8.59
C GLU A 38 4.51 9.21 8.78
N VAL A 39 3.63 9.16 7.78
CA VAL A 39 2.45 8.26 7.80
C VAL A 39 2.89 6.80 7.85
N ILE A 40 3.89 6.41 7.05
CA ILE A 40 4.43 5.04 7.06
C ILE A 40 4.99 4.70 8.44
N ALA A 41 5.78 5.59 9.05
CA ALA A 41 6.32 5.40 10.40
C ALA A 41 5.22 5.28 11.45
N THR A 42 4.19 6.12 11.36
CA THR A 42 3.02 6.10 12.25
C THR A 42 2.27 4.77 12.16
N LEU A 43 1.99 4.29 10.95
CA LEU A 43 1.27 3.02 10.75
C LEU A 43 2.12 1.82 11.14
N ARG A 44 3.43 1.84 10.90
CA ARG A 44 4.37 0.82 11.41
C ARG A 44 4.37 0.77 12.93
N SER A 45 4.37 1.92 13.60
CA SER A 45 4.30 1.97 15.07
C SER A 45 2.93 1.51 15.59
N LYS A 46 1.84 1.85 14.91
CA LYS A 46 0.48 1.44 15.28
C LYS A 46 0.27 -0.06 15.12
N TYR A 47 0.77 -0.63 14.03
CA TYR A 47 0.67 -2.05 13.67
C TYR A 47 2.03 -2.75 13.80
N HIS A 48 2.69 -2.54 14.94
CA HIS A 48 4.02 -3.10 15.23
C HIS A 48 4.06 -4.63 15.29
N ASP A 49 2.90 -5.27 15.46
CA ASP A 49 2.69 -6.73 15.55
C ASP A 49 2.26 -7.34 14.20
N ALA A 50 2.12 -6.51 13.16
CA ALA A 50 1.87 -6.99 11.82
C ALA A 50 3.07 -7.79 11.30
N THR A 51 2.78 -8.72 10.40
CA THR A 51 3.82 -9.49 9.72
C THR A 51 4.59 -8.61 8.74
N HIS A 52 3.88 -7.77 7.99
CA HIS A 52 4.46 -6.83 7.02
C HIS A 52 3.61 -5.56 6.94
N ASN A 53 4.26 -4.40 6.81
CA ASN A 53 3.68 -3.09 6.50
C ASN A 53 4.21 -2.63 5.14
N CYS A 54 3.76 -3.30 4.08
CA CYS A 54 4.11 -3.00 2.70
C CYS A 54 3.44 -1.69 2.27
N PHE A 55 4.08 -0.92 1.41
CA PHE A 55 3.54 0.37 1.02
C PHE A 55 3.90 0.77 -0.40
N ALA A 56 3.16 1.75 -0.91
CA ALA A 56 3.62 2.66 -1.94
C ALA A 56 3.15 4.09 -1.64
N TYR A 57 3.94 5.08 -2.01
CA TYR A 57 3.49 6.46 -2.11
C TYR A 57 3.77 6.99 -3.51
N ARG A 58 2.97 7.97 -3.92
CA ARG A 58 3.11 8.67 -5.18
C ARG A 58 2.80 10.14 -4.94
N ILE A 59 3.84 10.98 -4.97
CA ILE A 59 3.74 12.43 -4.74
C ILE A 59 3.32 13.11 -6.04
N ASP A 60 3.93 12.70 -7.15
CA ASP A 60 3.55 13.07 -8.51
C ASP A 60 3.80 11.90 -9.49
N ALA A 61 3.87 12.17 -10.80
CA ALA A 61 4.10 11.13 -11.81
C ALA A 61 5.50 10.51 -11.78
N ASP A 62 6.52 11.29 -11.40
CA ASP A 62 7.93 10.91 -11.45
C ASP A 62 8.53 10.69 -10.05
N GLU A 63 7.85 11.15 -8.99
CA GLU A 63 8.21 10.98 -7.59
C GLU A 63 7.28 9.98 -6.90
N TRP A 64 7.76 8.74 -6.82
CA TRP A 64 7.07 7.64 -6.16
C TRP A 64 8.07 6.66 -5.53
N ARG A 65 7.57 5.85 -4.60
CA ARG A 65 8.34 4.76 -3.97
C ARG A 65 7.41 3.64 -3.57
N TYR A 66 7.93 2.42 -3.53
CA TYR A 66 7.25 1.29 -2.92
C TYR A 66 8.21 0.43 -2.10
N SER A 67 7.64 -0.41 -1.23
CA SER A 67 8.37 -1.39 -0.43
C SER A 67 7.54 -2.64 -0.21
N ASP A 68 8.17 -3.80 -0.38
CA ASP A 68 7.59 -5.10 -0.04
C ASP A 68 7.70 -5.43 1.47
N ASP A 69 8.43 -4.64 2.25
CA ASP A 69 8.59 -4.80 3.71
C ASP A 69 8.85 -6.23 4.20
N GLY A 70 9.68 -6.99 3.47
CA GLY A 70 10.02 -8.38 3.81
C GLY A 70 9.12 -9.43 3.17
N GLU A 71 8.04 -9.06 2.49
CA GLU A 71 7.38 -9.96 1.54
C GLU A 71 8.35 -10.32 0.39
N PRO A 72 8.10 -11.43 -0.34
CA PRO A 72 8.87 -11.75 -1.53
C PRO A 72 8.90 -10.58 -2.52
N SER A 73 10.07 -10.31 -3.08
CA SER A 73 10.32 -9.16 -3.95
C SER A 73 9.26 -9.02 -5.05
N GLY A 74 8.69 -7.82 -5.17
CA GLY A 74 7.71 -7.45 -6.18
C GLY A 74 6.30 -8.03 -5.95
N THR A 75 6.02 -8.65 -4.81
CA THR A 75 4.71 -9.26 -4.53
C THR A 75 3.74 -8.39 -3.76
N ALA A 76 4.19 -7.26 -3.22
CA ALA A 76 3.37 -6.36 -2.40
C ALA A 76 3.47 -4.90 -2.83
N GLY A 77 4.63 -4.26 -2.64
CA GLY A 77 4.81 -2.83 -2.91
C GLY A 77 4.56 -2.46 -4.37
N LYS A 78 5.05 -3.27 -5.30
CA LYS A 78 4.83 -3.05 -6.74
C LYS A 78 3.34 -3.18 -7.13
N PRO A 79 2.60 -4.23 -6.69
CA PRO A 79 1.14 -4.28 -6.81
C PRO A 79 0.38 -3.08 -6.24
N ILE A 80 0.81 -2.54 -5.09
CA ILE A 80 0.20 -1.35 -4.48
C ILE A 80 0.42 -0.12 -5.37
N LEU A 81 1.67 0.14 -5.78
CA LEU A 81 1.99 1.26 -6.67
C LEU A 81 1.21 1.18 -7.99
N ALA A 82 1.10 0.00 -8.59
CA ALA A 82 0.37 -0.20 -9.82
C ALA A 82 -1.12 0.19 -9.71
N MET A 83 -1.74 0.06 -8.52
CA MET A 83 -3.10 0.54 -8.29
C MET A 83 -3.16 2.06 -8.22
N LEU A 84 -2.23 2.71 -7.52
CA LEU A 84 -2.15 4.18 -7.50
C LEU A 84 -1.95 4.75 -8.92
N GLU A 85 -1.08 4.14 -9.72
CA GLU A 85 -0.86 4.52 -11.13
C GLU A 85 -2.11 4.30 -12.00
N LYS A 86 -2.76 3.13 -11.87
CA LYS A 86 -3.98 2.78 -12.61
C LYS A 86 -5.10 3.78 -12.37
N TYR A 87 -5.26 4.24 -11.14
CA TYR A 87 -6.26 5.25 -10.76
C TYR A 87 -5.74 6.69 -10.87
N GLN A 88 -4.53 6.89 -11.40
CA GLN A 88 -3.90 8.18 -11.58
C GLN A 88 -3.84 9.00 -10.28
N LEU A 89 -3.73 8.31 -9.13
CA LEU A 89 -3.65 8.94 -7.82
C LEU A 89 -2.24 9.45 -7.57
N VAL A 90 -2.16 10.67 -7.06
CA VAL A 90 -0.94 11.36 -6.62
C VAL A 90 -1.18 12.03 -5.26
N GLN A 91 -0.15 12.62 -4.68
CA GLN A 91 -0.17 13.21 -3.34
C GLN A 91 -0.78 12.27 -2.29
N CYS A 92 -0.42 10.99 -2.34
CA CYS A 92 -0.96 9.99 -1.43
C CYS A 92 0.05 8.90 -1.08
N VAL A 93 -0.23 8.25 0.04
CA VAL A 93 0.46 7.05 0.51
C VAL A 93 -0.55 5.97 0.86
N LEU A 94 -0.27 4.76 0.42
CA LEU A 94 -1.04 3.57 0.72
C LEU A 94 -0.14 2.55 1.43
N VAL A 95 -0.48 2.23 2.67
CA VAL A 95 0.13 1.14 3.42
C VAL A 95 -0.86 -0.01 3.50
N VAL A 96 -0.44 -1.20 3.08
CA VAL A 96 -1.18 -2.44 3.27
C VAL A 96 -0.49 -3.26 4.36
N THR A 97 -1.06 -3.18 5.55
CA THR A 97 -0.62 -3.93 6.73
C THR A 97 -1.17 -5.35 6.66
N ARG A 98 -0.30 -6.35 6.74
CA ARG A 98 -0.66 -7.77 6.67
C ARG A 98 -0.40 -8.47 8.00
N HIS A 99 -1.41 -9.17 8.51
CA HIS A 99 -1.26 -10.19 9.55
C HIS A 99 -1.37 -11.59 8.92
N PHE A 100 -0.31 -12.39 9.01
CA PHE A 100 -0.27 -13.73 8.43
C PHE A 100 -1.21 -14.71 9.16
N GLY A 101 -2.07 -15.37 8.39
CA GLY A 101 -3.09 -16.28 8.92
C GLY A 101 -2.69 -17.76 9.05
N GLY A 102 -1.40 -18.09 8.93
CA GLY A 102 -0.91 -19.47 8.99
C GLY A 102 -1.00 -20.27 7.68
N ILE A 103 -1.61 -19.73 6.61
CA ILE A 103 -1.71 -20.38 5.30
C ILE A 103 -0.99 -19.54 4.24
N LYS A 104 0.06 -20.11 3.62
CA LYS A 104 0.83 -19.45 2.57
C LYS A 104 -0.04 -19.22 1.32
N LEU A 105 0.04 -18.01 0.76
CA LEU A 105 -0.69 -17.63 -0.46
C LEU A 105 0.09 -17.94 -1.75
N GLY A 106 1.42 -18.08 -1.65
CA GLY A 106 2.34 -18.13 -2.80
C GLY A 106 2.43 -16.79 -3.53
N THR A 107 3.43 -16.64 -4.40
CA THR A 107 3.74 -15.38 -5.11
C THR A 107 2.52 -14.77 -5.82
N GLY A 108 1.83 -15.56 -6.64
CA GLY A 108 0.64 -15.07 -7.36
C GLY A 108 -0.55 -14.76 -6.44
N GLY A 109 -0.64 -15.44 -5.29
CA GLY A 109 -1.67 -15.16 -4.29
C GLY A 109 -1.42 -13.86 -3.55
N LEU A 110 -0.15 -13.56 -3.23
CA LEU A 110 0.25 -12.29 -2.62
C LEU A 110 -0.02 -11.11 -3.56
N ILE A 111 0.44 -11.20 -4.81
CA ILE A 111 0.21 -10.16 -5.82
C ILE A 111 -1.28 -9.81 -5.91
N ARG A 112 -2.15 -10.83 -6.03
CA ARG A 112 -3.60 -10.60 -6.08
C ARG A 112 -4.17 -10.02 -4.80
N ALA A 113 -3.71 -10.48 -3.63
CA ALA A 113 -4.19 -9.98 -2.34
C ALA A 113 -3.84 -8.51 -2.13
N TYR A 114 -2.59 -8.12 -2.41
CA TYR A 114 -2.14 -6.73 -2.32
C TYR A 114 -2.84 -5.83 -3.34
N SER A 115 -2.96 -6.25 -4.60
CA SER A 115 -3.72 -5.50 -5.62
C SER A 115 -5.22 -5.40 -5.34
N GLN A 116 -5.82 -6.37 -4.65
CA GLN A 116 -7.25 -6.34 -4.33
C GLN A 116 -7.53 -5.48 -3.10
N CYS A 117 -6.60 -5.44 -2.15
CA CYS A 117 -6.75 -4.62 -0.95
C CYS A 117 -6.45 -3.14 -1.23
N ALA A 118 -5.53 -2.87 -2.16
CA ALA A 118 -5.16 -1.55 -2.63
C ALA A 118 -6.20 -0.98 -3.61
#